data_AF-A0A2V6G7A6-F1
#
_entry.id   AF-A0A2V6G7A6-F1
#
_cell.length_a   1.000
_cell.length_b   1.000
_cell.length_c   1.000
_cell.angle_alpha   90.00
_cell.angle_beta   90.00
_cell.angle_gamma   90.00
#
_symmetry.space_group_name_H-M   'P 1'
#
loop_
_entity.id
_entity.type
_entity.pdbx_description
1 polymer ?
#
loop_
_entity_poly.entity_id
_entity_poly.type
_entity_poly.pdbx_seq_one_letter_code
_entity_poly.pdbx_strand_id
1 'polypeptide(L)' 'MNDDAIIKELYKELLKPIFTTFYHDAFVDKPTPQQKQQAEHNFTNGVTVARQARDRTIALLP' A
#
# COMPACT_ATOMS: atom_id res chain seq x y z
N MET A 1 10.56 13.17 17.74
CA MET A 1 9.62 12.91 16.64
C MET A 1 8.31 12.51 17.30
N ASN A 2 7.18 13.13 16.98
CA ASN A 2 5.90 12.74 17.59
C ASN A 2 5.36 11.46 16.91
N ASP A 3 4.48 10.74 17.59
CA ASP A 3 3.98 9.45 17.12
C ASP A 3 3.27 9.56 15.76
N ASP A 4 2.58 10.67 15.51
CA ASP A 4 1.99 10.98 14.20
C ASP A 4 3.00 10.99 13.06
N ALA A 5 4.19 11.56 13.28
CA ALA A 5 5.25 11.58 12.27
C ALA A 5 5.83 10.18 12.04
N ILE A 6 5.95 9.37 13.10
CA ILE A 6 6.41 7.99 13.01
C ILE A 6 5.41 7.14 12.22
N ILE A 7 4.12 7.25 12.54
CA ILE A 7 3.06 6.52 11.84
C ILE A 7 3.00 6.92 10.36
N LYS A 8 3.12 8.21 10.05
CA LYS A 8 3.16 8.69 8.65
C LYS A 8 4.34 8.10 7.89
N GLU A 9 5.51 8.02 8.51
CA GLU A 9 6.69 7.47 7.87
C GLU A 9 6.56 5.95 7.67
N LEU A 10 6.13 5.22 8.69
CA LEU A 10 5.86 3.78 8.59
C LEU A 10 4.80 3.46 7.52
N TYR A 11 3.75 4.28 7.40
CA TYR A 11 2.74 4.13 6.36
C TYR A 11 3.32 4.31 4.96
N LYS A 12 4.22 5.30 4.75
CA LYS A 12 4.92 5.45 3.46
C LYS A 12 5.79 4.25 3.15
N GLU A 13 6.58 3.77 4.13
CA GLU A 13 7.43 2.59 3.94
C GLU A 13 6.61 1.34 3.63
N LEU A 14 5.42 1.20 4.23
CA LEU A 14 4.50 0.11 3.94
C LEU A 14 3.92 0.19 2.51
N LEU A 15 3.65 1.39 1.99
CA LEU A 15 3.10 1.59 0.65
C LEU A 15 4.14 1.36 -0.47
N LYS A 16 5.42 1.63 -0.23
CA LYS A 16 6.49 1.46 -1.23
C LYS A 16 6.49 0.07 -1.89
N PRO A 17 6.58 -1.05 -1.15
CA PRO A 17 6.60 -2.38 -1.77
C PRO A 17 5.28 -2.74 -2.46
N ILE A 18 4.14 -2.26 -1.93
CA ILE A 18 2.81 -2.43 -2.53
C ILE A 18 2.77 -1.76 -3.91
N PHE A 19 3.26 -0.53 -4.00
CA PHE A 19 3.34 0.22 -5.25
C PHE A 19 4.36 -0.39 -6.22
N THR A 20 5.55 -0.78 -5.75
CA THR A 20 6.58 -1.40 -6.60
C THR A 20 6.05 -2.66 -7.26
N THR A 21 5.38 -3.54 -6.49
CA THR A 21 4.77 -4.76 -7.02
C THR A 21 3.71 -4.44 -8.06
N PHE A 22 2.79 -3.52 -7.74
CA PHE A 22 1.77 -3.07 -8.69
C PHE A 22 2.38 -2.51 -9.99
N TYR A 23 3.41 -1.67 -9.87
CA TYR A 23 4.04 -1.04 -11.03
C TYR A 23 4.63 -2.09 -11.98
N HIS A 24 5.31 -3.10 -11.43
CA HIS A 24 5.85 -4.20 -12.21
C HIS A 24 4.75 -5.02 -12.88
N ASP A 25 3.80 -5.51 -12.08
CA ASP A 25 2.73 -6.42 -12.53
C ASP A 25 1.78 -5.74 -13.54
N ALA A 26 1.55 -4.43 -13.42
CA ALA A 26 0.59 -3.70 -14.26
C ALA A 26 1.22 -3.03 -15.50
N PHE A 27 2.53 -2.75 -15.49
CA PHE A 27 3.16 -1.94 -16.54
C PHE A 27 4.49 -2.46 -17.09
N VAL A 28 5.32 -3.15 -16.29
CA VAL A 28 6.68 -3.54 -16.73
C VAL A 28 6.66 -4.92 -17.42
N ASP A 29 5.95 -5.87 -16.84
CA ASP A 29 6.06 -7.30 -17.23
C ASP A 29 5.22 -7.67 -18.47
N LYS A 30 4.83 -6.68 -19.27
CA LYS A 30 3.93 -6.83 -20.44
C LYS A 30 2.70 -7.68 -20.11
N PRO A 31 1.92 -7.31 -19.08
CA PRO A 31 0.81 -8.13 -18.62
C PRO A 31 -0.31 -8.21 -19.66
N THR A 32 -1.05 -9.32 -19.63
CA THR A 32 -2.35 -9.39 -20.29
C THR A 32 -3.34 -8.43 -19.62
N PRO A 33 -4.44 -8.04 -20.30
CA PRO A 33 -5.47 -7.20 -19.68
C PRO A 33 -6.02 -7.78 -18.37
N GLN A 34 -6.13 -9.10 -18.26
CA GLN A 34 -6.57 -9.80 -17.05
C GLN A 34 -5.54 -9.68 -15.93
N GLN A 35 -4.25 -9.83 -16.23
CA GLN A 35 -3.17 -9.65 -15.24
C GLN A 35 -3.11 -8.21 -14.74
N LYS A 36 -3.30 -7.23 -15.62
CA LYS A 36 -3.38 -5.81 -15.24
C LYS A 36 -4.56 -5.56 -14.29
N GLN A 37 -5.75 -6.07 -14.61
CA GLN A 37 -6.93 -5.94 -13.75
C GLN A 37 -6.69 -6.61 -12.37
N GLN A 38 -6.03 -7.77 -12.35
CA GLN A 38 -5.68 -8.43 -11.11
C GLN A 38 -4.66 -7.62 -10.29
N ALA A 39 -3.66 -7.02 -10.94
CA ALA A 39 -2.68 -6.14 -10.30
C ALA A 39 -3.36 -4.91 -9.67
N GLU A 40 -4.31 -4.29 -10.38
CA GLU A 40 -5.12 -3.17 -9.86
C GLU A 40 -5.96 -3.58 -8.64
N HIS A 41 -6.55 -4.78 -8.67
CA HIS A 41 -7.32 -5.32 -7.55
C HIS A 41 -6.42 -5.59 -6.32
N ASN A 42 -5.27 -6.24 -6.54
CA ASN A 42 -4.28 -6.54 -5.51
C ASN A 42 -3.74 -5.25 -4.88
N PHE A 43 -3.41 -4.24 -5.71
CA PHE A 43 -2.97 -2.93 -5.25
C PHE A 43 -4.03 -2.26 -4.36
N THR A 44 -5.28 -2.24 -4.82
CA THR A 44 -6.40 -1.66 -4.07
C THR A 44 -6.59 -2.33 -2.71
N ASN A 45 -6.53 -3.66 -2.67
CA ASN A 45 -6.64 -4.42 -1.42
C ASN A 45 -5.46 -4.14 -0.48
N GLY A 46 -4.22 -4.14 -1.01
CA GLY A 46 -3.02 -3.82 -0.24
C GLY A 46 -3.07 -2.43 0.39
N VAL A 47 -3.44 -1.40 -0.39
CA VAL A 47 -3.62 -0.03 0.10
C VAL A 47 -4.71 0.04 1.17
N THR A 48 -5.81 -0.71 1.01
CA THR A 48 -6.90 -0.75 1.99
C THR A 48 -6.44 -1.33 3.32
N VAL A 49 -5.71 -2.45 3.30
CA VAL A 49 -5.14 -3.05 4.52
C VAL A 49 -4.14 -2.11 5.18
N ALA A 50 -3.25 -1.48 4.40
CA ALA A 50 -2.29 -0.51 4.91
C ALA A 50 -2.99 0.69 5.60
N ARG A 51 -4.08 1.18 5.01
CA ARG A 51 -4.89 2.26 5.59
C ARG A 51 -5.52 1.84 6.91
N GLN A 52 -6.12 0.65 6.96
CA GLN A 52 -6.71 0.11 8.19
C GLN A 52 -5.67 -0.05 9.30
N ALA A 53 -4.46 -0.52 8.98
CA ALA A 53 -3.37 -0.63 9.94
C ALA A 53 -2.98 0.73 10.50
N ARG A 54 -2.77 1.74 9.63
CA ARG A 54 -2.49 3.12 10.04
C ARG A 54 -3.58 3.67 10.98
N ASP A 55 -4.85 3.53 10.59
CA ASP A 55 -5.97 4.10 11.34
C ASP A 55 -6.10 3.44 12.72
N ARG A 56 -5.86 2.13 12.83
CA ARG A 56 -5.79 1.43 14.12
C ARG A 56 -4.64 1.93 14.98
N THR A 57 -3.45 2.15 14.41
CA THR A 57 -2.30 2.66 15.17
C THR A 57 -2.56 4.08 15.68
N ILE A 58 -3.16 4.96 14.87
CA ILE A 58 -3.56 6.32 15.29
C ILE A 58 -4.57 6.25 16.44
N ALA A 59 -5.57 5.36 16.35
CA ALA A 59 -6.60 5.22 17.38
C ALA A 59 -6.07 4.72 18.74
N LEU A 60 -4.84 4.20 18.79
CA LEU A 60 -4.18 3.75 20.02
C LEU A 60 -3.24 4.80 20.63
N LEU A 61 -3.07 5.95 19.98
CA LEU A 61 -2.26 7.03 20.53
C LEU A 61 -2.99 7.71 21.71
N PRO A 62 -2.25 8.09 22.78
CA PRO A 62 -2.79 8.72 23.97
C PRO A 62 -3.27 10.17 23.76
#